data_AF-A0A2E4KVZ6-F1
#
_entry.id   AF-A0A2E4KVZ6-F1
#
_cell.length_a   1.000
_cell.length_b   1.000
_cell.length_c   1.000
_cell.angle_alpha   90.00
_cell.angle_beta   90.00
_cell.angle_gamma   90.00
#
_symmetry.space_group_name_H-M   'P 1'
#
loop_
_entity.id
_entity.type
_entity.pdbx_description
1 polymer ?
#
loop_
_entity_poly.entity_id
_entity_poly.type
_entity_poly.pdbx_seq_one_letter_code
_entity_poly.pdbx_strand_id
1 'polypeptide(L)'
;MLPTKISAVPHLSIGVSSDATLDQLVEYYQDIGVARILCLRCDQPSGDASKPAYAQGLVERLQQRFPRQFELAVAAHPEVYTDASSAIDDLAHFVAKVNA
;
A
#
# COMPACT_ATOMS: atom_id res chain seq x y z
N MET A 1 -12.17 18.33 -3.69
CA MET A 1 -13.45 17.82 -3.13
C MET A 1 -14.08 16.86 -4.14
N LEU A 2 -14.21 15.58 -3.79
CA LEU A 2 -14.92 14.59 -4.59
C LEU A 2 -16.37 15.07 -4.86
N PRO A 3 -16.85 15.06 -6.11
CA PRO A 3 -18.16 15.59 -6.49
C PRO A 3 -19.33 14.76 -5.93
N THR A 4 -19.07 13.50 -5.60
CA THR A 4 -20.00 12.59 -4.92
C THR A 4 -19.65 12.53 -3.44
N LYS A 5 -20.65 12.54 -2.54
CA LYS A 5 -20.48 12.35 -1.08
C LYS A 5 -20.09 10.91 -0.71
N ILE A 6 -19.25 10.26 -1.51
CA ILE A 6 -18.81 8.89 -1.32
C ILE A 6 -17.44 8.93 -0.65
N SER A 7 -17.32 8.20 0.47
CA SER A 7 -16.03 7.98 1.13
C SER A 7 -15.25 6.92 0.35
N ALA A 8 -14.53 7.35 -0.68
CA ALA A 8 -13.71 6.48 -1.51
C ALA A 8 -12.42 6.04 -0.79
N VAL A 9 -11.97 4.82 -1.09
CA VAL A 9 -10.71 4.25 -0.59
C VAL A 9 -9.91 3.77 -1.79
N PRO A 10 -9.06 4.62 -2.40
CA PRO A 10 -8.22 4.19 -3.52
C PRO A 10 -7.26 3.08 -3.10
N HIS A 11 -7.07 2.14 -4.01
CA HIS A 11 -5.99 1.16 -3.93
C HIS A 11 -4.71 1.79 -4.48
N LEU A 12 -3.62 1.67 -3.73
CA LEU A 12 -2.30 2.17 -4.13
C LEU A 12 -1.28 1.03 -4.03
N SER A 13 -0.60 0.77 -5.14
CA SER A 13 0.37 -0.32 -5.24
C SER A 13 1.78 0.18 -5.49
N ILE A 14 2.78 -0.58 -5.03
CA ILE A 14 4.18 -0.37 -5.40
C ILE A 14 4.36 -0.80 -6.86
N GLY A 15 4.39 0.18 -7.77
CA GLY A 15 4.59 -0.04 -9.19
C GLY A 15 6.03 0.27 -9.65
N VAL A 16 6.21 0.26 -10.97
CA VAL A 16 7.45 0.70 -11.65
C VAL A 16 7.59 2.23 -11.73
N SER A 17 6.61 2.96 -11.23
CA SER A 17 6.59 4.43 -11.20
C SER A 17 7.64 4.98 -10.23
N SER A 18 8.17 6.16 -10.53
CA SER A 18 9.10 6.84 -9.62
C SER A 18 8.41 7.31 -8.34
N ASP A 19 9.18 7.41 -7.27
CA ASP A 19 8.75 7.98 -5.99
C ASP A 19 8.05 9.34 -6.13
N ALA A 20 8.58 10.22 -6.99
CA ALA A 20 7.99 11.53 -7.24
C ALA A 20 6.58 11.43 -7.85
N THR A 21 6.35 10.46 -8.74
CA THR A 21 5.02 10.24 -9.33
C THR A 21 4.03 9.76 -8.27
N LEU A 22 4.49 8.90 -7.36
CA LEU A 22 3.68 8.39 -6.26
C LEU A 22 3.30 9.51 -5.28
N ASP A 23 4.27 10.34 -4.89
CA ASP A 23 4.03 11.48 -4.00
C ASP A 23 3.02 12.46 -4.62
N GLN A 24 3.16 12.79 -5.91
CA GLN A 24 2.21 13.66 -6.62
C GLN A 24 0.79 13.10 -6.65
N LEU A 25 0.64 11.78 -6.83
CA LEU A 25 -0.67 11.13 -6.81
C LEU A 25 -1.31 11.21 -5.42
N VAL A 26 -0.52 11.02 -4.35
CA VAL A 26 -1.01 11.08 -2.98
C VAL A 26 -1.34 12.52 -2.56
N GLU A 27 -0.56 13.51 -2.99
CA GLU A 27 -0.89 14.93 -2.86
C GLU A 27 -2.24 15.23 -3.52
N TYR A 28 -2.48 14.72 -4.74
CA TYR A 28 -3.77 14.84 -5.39
C TYR A 28 -4.92 14.18 -4.60
N TYR A 29 -4.68 13.00 -4.00
CA TYR A 29 -5.66 12.37 -3.11
C TYR A 29 -6.02 13.25 -1.91
N GLN A 30 -5.03 13.93 -1.31
CA GLN A 30 -5.26 14.89 -0.25
C GLN A 30 -6.16 16.05 -0.73
N ASP A 31 -5.83 16.65 -1.88
CA ASP A 31 -6.55 17.81 -2.44
C ASP A 31 -8.02 17.50 -2.78
N ILE A 32 -8.30 16.26 -3.22
CA ILE A 32 -9.66 15.85 -3.52
C ILE A 32 -10.44 15.40 -2.28
N GLY A 33 -9.78 15.24 -1.13
CA GLY A 33 -10.39 14.91 0.16
C GLY A 33 -10.50 13.41 0.45
N VAL A 34 -9.58 12.59 -0.08
CA VAL A 34 -9.46 11.18 0.31
C VAL A 34 -8.96 11.11 1.75
N ALA A 35 -9.61 10.27 2.55
CA ALA A 35 -9.25 10.07 3.96
C ALA A 35 -8.61 8.70 4.24
N ARG A 36 -8.73 7.73 3.33
CA ARG A 36 -8.20 6.38 3.52
C ARG A 36 -7.55 5.85 2.26
N ILE A 37 -6.49 5.05 2.40
CA ILE A 37 -5.79 4.41 1.28
C ILE A 37 -5.58 2.93 1.62
N LEU A 38 -5.81 2.04 0.65
CA LEU A 38 -5.42 0.63 0.76
C LEU A 38 -4.06 0.43 0.09
N CYS A 39 -3.04 0.13 0.89
CA CYS A 39 -1.66 -0.08 0.44
C CYS A 39 -1.42 -1.54 0.04
N LEU A 40 -0.93 -1.75 -1.19
CA LEU A 40 -0.73 -3.06 -1.80
C LEU A 40 0.67 -3.17 -2.45
N ARG A 41 1.11 -4.41 -2.70
CA ARG A 41 2.36 -4.70 -3.42
C ARG A 41 2.21 -4.58 -4.94
N CYS A 42 1.01 -4.83 -5.48
CA CYS A 42 0.77 -5.31 -6.85
C CYS A 42 1.14 -6.78 -7.07
N ASP A 43 0.47 -7.38 -8.06
CA ASP A 43 0.78 -8.73 -8.53
C ASP A 43 2.05 -8.70 -9.38
N GLN A 44 2.89 -9.73 -9.24
CA GLN A 44 4.08 -9.84 -10.09
C GLN A 44 3.68 -10.33 -11.49
N PRO A 45 4.17 -9.70 -12.57
CA PRO A 45 3.97 -10.22 -13.91
C PRO A 45 4.66 -11.57 -14.05
N SER A 46 3.98 -12.51 -14.71
CA SER A 46 4.45 -13.88 -14.87
C SER A 46 5.83 -13.92 -15.55
N GLY A 47 6.83 -14.49 -14.88
CA GLY A 47 8.17 -14.71 -15.44
C GLY A 47 9.22 -13.65 -15.09
N ASP A 48 8.88 -12.63 -14.30
CA ASP A 48 9.82 -11.57 -13.93
C ASP A 48 10.35 -11.78 -12.49
N ALA A 49 11.61 -12.22 -12.38
CA ALA A 49 12.27 -12.51 -11.10
C ALA A 49 12.81 -11.23 -10.40
N SER A 50 12.09 -10.12 -10.51
CA SER A 50 12.50 -8.87 -9.88
C SER A 50 12.47 -9.00 -8.35
N LYS A 51 13.27 -8.19 -7.65
CA LYS A 51 13.39 -8.22 -6.19
C LYS A 51 12.00 -8.20 -5.53
N PRO A 52 11.80 -8.96 -4.43
CA PRO A 52 10.53 -8.94 -3.73
C PRO A 52 10.21 -7.51 -3.27
N ALA A 53 9.14 -6.94 -3.81
CA ALA A 53 8.56 -5.71 -3.33
C ALA A 53 7.66 -6.04 -2.12
N TYR A 54 7.62 -5.17 -1.12
CA TYR A 54 6.78 -5.35 0.06
C TYR A 54 5.94 -4.11 0.27
N ALA A 55 4.62 -4.29 0.45
CA ALA A 55 3.70 -3.18 0.72
C ALA A 55 4.08 -2.36 1.97
N GLN A 56 4.87 -2.95 2.89
CA GLN A 56 5.44 -2.26 4.05
C GLN A 56 6.15 -0.95 3.66
N GLY A 57 7.00 -0.96 2.63
CA GLY A 57 7.75 0.24 2.24
C GLY A 57 6.86 1.37 1.72
N LEU A 58 5.68 1.04 1.17
CA LEU A 58 4.68 2.03 0.81
C LEU A 58 4.05 2.66 2.05
N VAL A 59 3.68 1.84 3.04
CA VAL A 59 3.12 2.32 4.32
C VAL A 59 4.10 3.27 5.00
N GLU A 60 5.36 2.85 5.17
CA GLU A 60 6.41 3.66 5.81
C GLU A 60 6.59 5.01 5.10
N ARG A 61 6.65 5.00 3.76
CA ARG A 61 6.75 6.23 2.96
C ARG A 61 5.58 7.16 3.21
N LEU A 62 4.34 6.65 3.14
CA LEU A 62 3.16 7.47 3.32
C LEU A 62 3.10 8.05 4.74
N GLN A 63 3.49 7.28 5.76
CA GLN A 63 3.56 7.79 7.13
C GLN A 63 4.63 8.88 7.31
N GLN A 64 5.79 8.75 6.66
CA GLN A 64 6.86 9.73 6.73
C GLN A 64 6.53 11.01 5.96
N ARG A 65 5.98 10.89 4.75
CA ARG A 65 5.75 12.01 3.84
C ARG A 65 4.42 12.73 4.11
N PHE A 66 3.41 11.99 4.56
CA PHE A 66 2.04 12.46 4.80
C PHE A 66 1.56 12.08 6.23
N PRO A 67 2.28 12.50 7.28
CA PRO A 67 2.00 12.05 8.64
C PRO A 67 0.59 12.44 9.08
N ARG A 68 -0.18 11.44 9.53
CA ARG A 68 -1.56 11.59 10.03
C ARG A 68 -2.58 12.17 9.04
N GLN A 69 -2.28 12.14 7.74
CA GLN A 69 -3.22 12.62 6.73
C GLN A 69 -4.26 11.57 6.31
N PHE A 70 -3.86 10.28 6.30
CA PHE A 70 -4.69 9.19 5.81
C PHE A 70 -4.79 8.06 6.85
N GLU A 71 -5.94 7.39 6.89
CA GLU A 71 -6.07 6.04 7.45
C GLU A 71 -5.51 5.04 6.42
N LEU A 72 -4.47 4.30 6.79
CA LEU A 72 -3.83 3.33 5.91
C LEU A 72 -4.33 1.93 6.23
N ALA A 73 -4.88 1.24 5.24
CA ALA A 73 -5.25 -0.17 5.32
C ALA A 73 -4.23 -1.02 4.58
N VAL A 74 -4.06 -2.27 5.03
CA VAL A 74 -3.17 -3.27 4.41
C VAL A 74 -3.88 -4.60 4.27
N ALA A 75 -3.52 -5.38 3.26
CA ALA A 75 -4.08 -6.71 3.06
C ALA A 75 -3.57 -7.73 4.10
N ALA A 76 -4.44 -8.67 4.47
CA ALA A 76 -4.14 -9.84 5.30
C ALA A 76 -4.59 -11.12 4.59
N HIS A 77 -3.91 -12.24 4.85
CA HIS A 77 -4.22 -13.54 4.26
C HIS A 77 -4.58 -14.52 5.39
N PRO A 78 -5.87 -14.90 5.56
CA PRO A 78 -6.30 -15.79 6.64
C PRO A 78 -5.72 -17.20 6.53
N GLU A 79 -5.47 -17.69 5.32
CA GLU A 79 -4.77 -18.95 5.07
C GLU A 79 -3.26 -18.74 5.15
N VAL A 80 -2.59 -18.58 3.99
CA VAL A 80 -1.17 -18.20 3.84
C VAL A 80 -1.02 -17.59 2.45
N TYR A 81 -0.28 -16.50 2.32
CA TYR A 81 0.05 -15.94 1.02
C TYR A 81 0.85 -16.92 0.14
N THR A 82 0.55 -16.96 -1.17
CA THR A 82 1.14 -17.95 -2.10
C THR A 82 2.66 -17.84 -2.23
N ASP A 83 3.22 -16.62 -2.15
CA ASP A 83 4.67 -16.41 -2.22
C ASP A 83 5.37 -16.52 -0.85
N ALA A 84 4.63 -16.79 0.23
CA ALA A 84 5.21 -16.88 1.57
C ALA A 84 5.82 -18.27 1.83
N SER A 85 6.99 -18.29 2.47
CA SER A 85 7.70 -19.52 2.83
C SER A 85 6.98 -20.36 3.90
N SER A 86 6.22 -19.70 4.78
CA SER A 86 5.42 -20.35 5.82
C SER A 86 4.32 -19.42 6.32
N ALA A 87 3.35 -19.97 7.07
CA ALA A 87 2.31 -19.18 7.75
C ALA A 87 2.88 -18.19 8.79
N ILE A 88 3.99 -18.57 9.44
CA ILE A 88 4.65 -17.72 10.44
C ILE A 88 5.30 -16.52 9.76
N ASP A 89 5.96 -16.75 8.63
CA ASP A 89 6.61 -15.67 7.86
C ASP A 89 5.56 -14.71 7.29
N ASP A 90 4.46 -15.22 6.76
CA ASP A 90 3.35 -14.39 6.26
C ASP A 90 2.76 -13.50 7.37
N LEU A 91 2.53 -14.08 8.55
CA LEU A 91 2.06 -13.34 9.72
C LEU A 91 3.08 -12.28 10.17
N ALA A 92 4.38 -12.61 10.16
CA ALA A 92 5.43 -11.65 10.49
C ALA A 92 5.44 -10.46 9.51
N HIS A 93 5.28 -10.71 8.21
CA HIS A 93 5.14 -9.66 7.20
C HIS A 93 3.84 -8.85 7.37
N PHE A 94 2.74 -9.49 7.78
CA PHE A 94 1.52 -8.78 8.14
C PHE A 94 1.74 -7.83 9.33
N VAL A 95 2.35 -8.31 10.41
CA VAL A 95 2.68 -7.49 11.59
C VAL A 95 3.61 -6.33 11.21
N ALA A 96 4.62 -6.58 10.37
CA ALA A 96 5.52 -5.53 9.89
C ALA A 96 4.77 -4.44 9.10
N LYS A 97 3.81 -4.81 8.23
CA LYS A 97 2.94 -3.84 7.53
C LYS A 97 2.06 -3.02 8.48
N VAL A 98 1.59 -3.60 9.58
CA VAL A 98 0.74 -2.92 10.57
C VAL A 98 1.54 -1.96 11.46
N ASN A 99 2.81 -2.28 11.73
CA ASN A 99 3.70 -1.48 12.59
C ASN A 99 4.53 -0.43 11.84
N ALA A 100 4.62 -0.55 10.51
CA ALA A 100 5.18 0.46 9.62
C ALA A 100 4.45 1.79 9.74
#